data_AF-A0A1J5S547-F1
#
_entry.id   AF-A0A1J5S547-F1
#
_cell.length_a   1.000
_cell.length_b   1.000
_cell.length_c   1.000
_cell.angle_alpha   90.00
_cell.angle_beta   90.00
_cell.angle_gamma   90.00
#
_symmetry.space_group_name_H-M   'P 1'
#
loop_
_entity.id
_entity.type
_entity.pdbx_description
1 polymer ?
#
loop_
_entity_poly.entity_id
_entity_poly.type
_entity_poly.pdbx_seq_one_letter_code
_entity_poly.pdbx_strand_id
1 'polypeptide(L)'
;MSTEDTRLSYAEAVAHVQQGKGAAFAVTPVFGDDNEAAEGARVFVLQSDGEGGIQLRFVAGPFFSAAYAANETIAADEIPASVEELRFMPTSCQEEWFSSQVQVLINQLMNAAGTAPAQMPDYLSIPNKGAAPEVVFPMTFIERKK
;
A
#
# COMPACT_ATOMS: atom_id res chain seq x y z
N MET A 1 5.83 13.51 -24.66
CA MET A 1 4.51 13.61 -24.01
C MET A 1 4.77 13.29 -22.55
N SER A 2 4.88 14.32 -21.71
CA SER A 2 5.29 14.16 -20.31
C SER A 2 4.18 13.41 -19.58
N THR A 3 4.49 12.25 -19.01
CA THR A 3 3.58 11.53 -18.11
C THR A 3 3.34 12.45 -16.92
N GLU A 4 2.21 13.15 -16.86
CA GLU A 4 1.84 13.97 -15.72
C GLU A 4 1.87 13.06 -14.48
N ASP A 5 2.60 13.48 -13.44
CA ASP A 5 2.63 12.79 -12.16
C ASP A 5 1.23 12.93 -11.55
N THR A 6 0.37 11.94 -11.77
CA THR A 6 -1.02 11.91 -11.26
C THR A 6 -1.09 11.57 -9.77
N ARG A 7 0.07 11.59 -9.09
CA ARG A 7 0.19 11.27 -7.68
C ARG A 7 -0.04 12.52 -6.83
N LEU A 8 -0.89 12.37 -5.83
CA LEU A 8 -1.24 13.36 -4.84
C LEU A 8 -0.21 13.34 -3.70
N SER A 9 0.11 14.52 -3.15
CA SER A 9 0.70 14.59 -1.81
C SER A 9 -0.29 14.08 -0.76
N TYR A 10 0.18 13.80 0.46
CA TYR A 10 -0.70 13.38 1.56
C TYR A 10 -1.85 14.36 1.79
N ALA A 11 -1.57 15.67 1.86
CA ALA A 11 -2.61 16.69 2.05
C ALA A 11 -3.66 16.67 0.93
N GLU A 12 -3.23 16.49 -0.32
CA GLU A 12 -4.13 16.38 -1.47
C GLU A 12 -4.92 15.08 -1.46
N ALA A 13 -4.32 13.98 -1.01
CA ALA A 13 -4.98 12.69 -0.86
C ALA A 13 -6.04 12.72 0.24
N VAL A 14 -5.75 13.36 1.38
CA VAL A 14 -6.74 13.61 2.44
C VAL A 14 -7.90 14.44 1.92
N ALA A 15 -7.62 15.56 1.23
CA ALA A 15 -8.66 16.39 0.65
C ALA A 15 -9.49 15.62 -0.40
N HIS A 16 -8.86 14.76 -1.20
CA HIS A 16 -9.54 13.91 -2.18
C HIS A 16 -10.55 12.97 -1.51
N VAL A 17 -10.13 12.30 -0.43
CA VAL A 17 -10.97 11.38 0.35
C VAL A 17 -12.11 12.14 1.04
N GLN A 18 -11.82 13.27 1.69
CA GLN A 18 -12.82 14.09 2.38
C GLN A 18 -13.86 14.70 1.43
N GLN A 19 -13.49 14.94 0.17
CA GLN A 19 -14.42 15.37 -0.88
C GLN A 19 -15.31 14.23 -1.43
N GLY A 20 -15.17 13.01 -0.89
CA GLY A 20 -15.93 11.83 -1.33
C GLY A 20 -15.55 11.35 -2.73
N LYS A 21 -14.34 11.69 -3.22
CA LYS A 21 -13.89 11.32 -4.57
C LYS A 21 -13.35 9.89 -4.68
N GLY A 22 -13.28 9.18 -3.55
CA GLY A 22 -12.82 7.80 -3.47
C GLY A 22 -11.77 7.62 -2.39
N ALA A 23 -10.80 6.75 -2.68
CA ALA A 23 -9.66 6.46 -1.83
C ALA A 23 -8.37 6.93 -2.49
N ALA A 24 -7.27 6.90 -1.76
CA ALA A 24 -5.95 7.14 -2.33
C ALA A 24 -4.95 6.17 -1.71
N PHE A 25 -4.04 5.60 -2.50
CA PHE A 25 -3.12 4.58 -2.00
C PHE A 25 -1.65 4.86 -2.34
N ALA A 26 -0.76 4.40 -1.48
CA ALA A 26 0.67 4.36 -1.71
C ALA A 26 1.20 2.95 -1.43
N VAL A 27 2.24 2.56 -2.16
CA VAL A 27 2.90 1.25 -2.00
C VAL A 27 4.39 1.48 -1.81
N THR A 28 4.96 0.83 -0.80
CA THR A 28 6.41 0.81 -0.58
C THR A 28 6.91 -0.65 -0.59
N PRO A 29 7.92 -0.99 -1.40
CA PRO A 29 8.50 -2.32 -1.39
C PRO A 29 9.25 -2.58 -0.08
N VAL A 30 9.22 -3.83 0.37
CA VAL A 30 10.00 -4.32 1.52
C VAL A 30 11.09 -5.24 0.98
N PHE A 31 12.34 -4.91 1.29
CA PHE A 31 13.52 -5.69 0.96
C PHE A 31 14.01 -6.37 2.25
N GLY A 32 14.36 -7.66 2.21
CA GLY A 32 15.08 -8.30 3.31
C GLY A 32 16.59 -8.19 3.16
N ASP A 33 17.31 -9.09 3.83
CA ASP A 33 18.74 -8.94 4.13
C ASP A 33 19.63 -8.79 2.89
N ASP A 34 19.35 -9.53 1.82
CA ASP A 34 20.16 -9.48 0.60
C ASP A 34 19.93 -8.19 -0.22
N ASN A 35 18.86 -7.42 0.05
CA ASN A 35 18.48 -6.18 -0.67
C ASN A 35 18.42 -6.28 -2.21
N GLU A 36 18.55 -7.48 -2.78
CA GLU A 36 18.58 -7.72 -4.23
C GLU A 36 17.18 -7.69 -4.85
N ALA A 37 16.15 -8.10 -4.10
CA ALA A 37 14.77 -8.14 -4.55
C ALA A 37 13.79 -7.76 -3.43
N ALA A 38 12.67 -7.16 -3.81
CA ALA A 38 11.59 -6.89 -2.88
C ALA A 38 10.87 -8.21 -2.55
N GLU A 39 10.83 -8.57 -1.27
CA GLU A 39 10.20 -9.79 -0.76
C GLU A 39 8.74 -9.57 -0.36
N GLY A 40 8.36 -8.30 -0.17
CA GLY A 40 7.00 -7.91 0.17
C GLY A 40 6.69 -6.46 -0.14
N ALA A 41 5.53 -6.04 0.33
CA ALA A 41 5.08 -4.67 0.20
C ALA A 41 4.32 -4.20 1.43
N ARG A 42 4.40 -2.90 1.67
CA ARG A 42 3.53 -2.14 2.57
C ARG A 42 2.63 -1.27 1.71
N VAL A 43 1.33 -1.46 1.88
CA VAL A 43 0.26 -0.75 1.18
C VAL A 43 -0.43 0.15 2.20
N PHE A 44 -0.57 1.41 1.83
CA PHE A 44 -1.18 2.46 2.63
C PHE A 44 -2.39 2.94 1.84
N VAL A 45 -3.61 2.79 2.37
CA VAL A 45 -4.84 3.25 1.69
C VAL A 45 -5.56 4.25 2.58
N LEU A 46 -5.59 5.50 2.16
CA LEU A 46 -6.43 6.53 2.76
C LEU A 46 -7.86 6.39 2.24
N GLN A 47 -8.81 6.29 3.15
CA GLN A 47 -10.23 6.16 2.86
C GLN A 47 -11.07 6.90 3.90
N SER A 48 -12.34 7.12 3.59
CA SER A 48 -13.27 7.72 4.53
C SER A 48 -13.51 6.78 5.70
N ASP A 49 -13.68 7.33 6.90
CA ASP A 49 -14.10 6.59 8.10
C ASP A 49 -15.63 6.37 8.15
N GLY A 50 -16.39 6.98 7.24
CA GLY A 50 -17.85 6.96 7.23
C GLY A 50 -18.51 8.03 8.11
N GLU A 51 -17.74 8.75 8.93
CA GLU A 51 -18.21 9.82 9.83
C GLU A 51 -17.78 11.22 9.34
N GLY A 52 -17.15 11.29 8.16
CA GLY A 52 -16.67 12.53 7.55
C GLY A 52 -15.20 12.83 7.84
N GLY A 53 -14.53 11.93 8.57
CA GLY A 53 -13.09 11.90 8.75
C GLY A 53 -12.38 11.02 7.72
N ILE A 54 -11.12 10.74 8.02
CA ILE A 54 -10.29 9.81 7.26
C ILE A 54 -9.75 8.73 8.18
N GLN A 55 -9.41 7.61 7.58
CA GLN A 55 -8.65 6.54 8.22
C GLN A 55 -7.64 5.99 7.22
N LEU A 56 -6.56 5.42 7.74
CA LEU A 56 -5.53 4.76 6.97
C LEU A 56 -5.65 3.25 7.15
N ARG A 57 -5.89 2.53 6.05
CA ARG A 57 -5.72 1.07 6.03
C ARG A 57 -4.27 0.76 5.71
N PHE A 58 -3.58 0.12 6.66
CA PHE A 58 -2.22 -0.36 6.50
C PHE A 58 -2.23 -1.87 6.27
N VAL A 59 -1.68 -2.30 5.13
CA VAL A 59 -1.52 -3.71 4.81
C VAL A 59 -0.05 -3.98 4.54
N ALA A 60 0.53 -4.95 5.24
CA ALA A 60 1.87 -5.41 4.97
C ALA A 60 1.87 -6.92 4.78
N GLY A 61 2.68 -7.41 3.86
CA GLY A 61 2.85 -8.84 3.66
C GLY A 61 3.91 -9.13 2.60
N PRO A 62 4.41 -10.38 2.58
CA PRO A 62 5.31 -10.84 1.54
C PRO A 62 4.49 -11.11 0.26
N PHE A 63 5.08 -10.90 -0.91
CA PHE A 63 4.34 -10.95 -2.19
C PHE A 63 3.67 -12.31 -2.46
N PHE A 64 4.31 -13.39 -2.01
CA PHE A 64 3.92 -14.77 -2.32
C PHE A 64 3.25 -15.52 -1.14
N SER A 65 2.77 -14.80 -0.11
CA SER A 65 1.99 -15.40 0.98
C SER A 65 0.51 -15.04 0.91
N ALA A 66 -0.33 -16.02 1.27
CA ALA A 66 -1.76 -15.83 1.47
C ALA A 66 -2.10 -15.12 2.79
N ALA A 67 -1.17 -15.06 3.74
CA ALA A 67 -1.36 -14.38 5.01
C ALA A 67 -0.67 -13.01 5.00
N TYR A 68 -1.43 -11.98 5.36
CA TYR A 68 -0.87 -10.68 5.68
C TYR A 68 -0.01 -10.75 6.93
N ALA A 69 1.09 -10.00 6.93
CA ALA A 69 1.84 -9.70 8.14
C ALA A 69 1.13 -8.64 8.99
N ALA A 70 0.44 -7.70 8.34
CA ALA A 70 -0.41 -6.70 8.97
C ALA A 70 -1.60 -6.34 8.06
N ASN A 71 -2.76 -6.10 8.66
CA ASN A 71 -3.96 -5.60 8.00
C ASN A 71 -4.76 -4.78 9.01
N GLU A 72 -4.34 -3.54 9.21
CA GLU A 72 -4.75 -2.69 10.32
C GLU A 72 -5.44 -1.43 9.82
N THR A 73 -6.42 -0.94 10.59
CA THR A 73 -7.03 0.36 10.38
C THR A 73 -6.49 1.32 11.44
N ILE A 74 -5.93 2.44 11.00
CA ILE A 74 -5.30 3.46 11.82
C ILE A 74 -6.14 4.74 11.72
N ALA A 75 -6.51 5.31 12.86
CA ALA A 75 -7.25 6.57 12.92
C ALA A 75 -6.39 7.75 12.46
N ALA A 76 -7.01 8.83 11.99
CA ALA A 76 -6.31 9.99 11.44
C ALA A 76 -5.22 10.58 12.35
N ASP A 77 -5.47 10.66 13.66
CA ASP A 77 -4.54 11.20 14.67
C ASP A 77 -3.35 10.25 14.96
N GLU A 78 -3.49 8.97 14.60
CA GLU A 78 -2.48 7.93 14.81
C GLU A 78 -1.64 7.66 13.56
N ILE A 79 -1.91 8.37 12.45
CA ILE A 79 -1.16 8.20 11.20
C ILE A 79 0.29 8.68 11.42
N PRO A 80 1.29 7.82 11.18
CA PRO A 80 2.68 8.20 11.39
C PRO A 80 3.14 9.22 10.34
N ALA A 81 3.96 10.19 10.76
CA ALA A 81 4.47 11.27 9.90
C ALA A 81 5.19 10.77 8.62
N SER A 82 5.83 9.60 8.67
CA SER A 82 6.46 9.00 7.49
C SER A 82 5.47 8.65 6.37
N VAL A 83 4.18 8.47 6.68
CA VAL A 83 3.12 8.28 5.68
C VAL A 83 2.77 9.61 5.01
N GLU A 84 2.90 10.73 5.70
CA GLU A 84 2.65 12.06 5.15
C GLU A 84 3.65 12.45 4.05
N GLU A 85 4.85 11.87 4.10
CA GLU A 85 5.91 12.06 3.11
C GLU A 85 5.66 11.26 1.81
N LEU A 86 4.72 10.31 1.83
CA LEU A 86 4.41 9.46 0.68
C LEU A 86 3.63 10.21 -0.41
N ARG A 87 3.68 9.64 -1.61
CA ARG A 87 2.89 10.07 -2.77
C ARG A 87 1.81 9.04 -3.03
N PHE A 88 0.56 9.50 -3.01
CA PHE A 88 -0.62 8.65 -3.12
C PHE A 88 -1.22 8.74 -4.52
N MET A 89 -1.69 7.62 -5.05
CA MET A 89 -2.43 7.59 -6.29
C MET A 89 -3.93 7.53 -5.97
N PRO A 90 -4.77 8.40 -6.57
CA PRO A 90 -6.21 8.33 -6.40
C PRO A 90 -6.74 7.01 -6.97
N THR A 91 -7.66 6.37 -6.24
CA THR A 91 -8.20 5.07 -6.60
C THR A 91 -9.59 4.86 -6.01
N SER A 92 -10.20 3.72 -6.31
CA SER A 92 -11.29 3.17 -5.49
C SER A 92 -10.77 1.99 -4.69
N CYS A 93 -11.42 1.67 -3.57
CA CYS A 93 -11.12 0.48 -2.81
C CYS A 93 -12.42 -0.20 -2.36
N GLN A 94 -12.38 -1.52 -2.23
CA GLN A 94 -13.48 -2.32 -1.70
C GLN A 94 -12.96 -3.14 -0.52
N GLU A 95 -13.81 -3.33 0.49
CA GLU A 95 -13.41 -4.02 1.72
C GLU A 95 -12.95 -5.46 1.47
N GLU A 96 -13.59 -6.15 0.53
CA GLU A 96 -13.25 -7.51 0.11
C GLU A 96 -11.80 -7.65 -0.42
N TRP A 97 -11.23 -6.58 -0.99
CA TRP A 97 -9.85 -6.61 -1.52
C TRP A 97 -8.82 -6.80 -0.41
N PHE A 98 -9.10 -6.29 0.79
CA PHE A 98 -8.25 -6.46 1.97
C PHE A 98 -8.29 -7.87 2.55
N SER A 99 -8.91 -8.84 1.87
CA SER A 99 -8.81 -10.28 2.17
C SER A 99 -7.94 -11.04 1.15
N SER A 100 -7.47 -10.36 0.10
CA SER A 100 -6.67 -10.98 -0.97
C SER A 100 -5.19 -11.13 -0.59
N GLN A 101 -4.36 -11.67 -1.48
CA GLN A 101 -2.90 -11.57 -1.32
C GLN A 101 -2.44 -10.13 -1.57
N VAL A 102 -1.33 -9.69 -0.95
CA VAL A 102 -0.81 -8.32 -1.11
C VAL A 102 -0.58 -7.93 -2.58
N GLN A 103 -0.06 -8.85 -3.40
CA GLN A 103 0.12 -8.64 -4.83
C GLN A 103 -1.21 -8.43 -5.58
N VAL A 104 -2.26 -9.16 -5.17
CA VAL A 104 -3.59 -9.05 -5.77
C VAL A 104 -4.24 -7.73 -5.37
N LEU A 105 -4.12 -7.35 -4.09
CA LEU A 105 -4.58 -6.05 -3.59
C LEU A 105 -3.93 -4.89 -4.36
N ILE A 106 -2.60 -4.91 -4.52
CA ILE A 106 -1.88 -3.88 -5.28
C ILE A 106 -2.40 -3.80 -6.72
N ASN A 107 -2.59 -4.94 -7.38
CA ASN A 107 -3.13 -4.98 -8.74
C ASN A 107 -4.55 -4.40 -8.81
N GLN A 108 -5.43 -4.73 -7.86
CA GLN A 108 -6.79 -4.18 -7.79
C GLN A 108 -6.77 -2.66 -7.63
N LEU A 109 -5.94 -2.13 -6.71
CA LEU A 109 -5.80 -0.69 -6.47
C LEU A 109 -5.23 0.05 -7.69
N MET A 110 -4.25 -0.52 -8.38
CA MET A 110 -3.66 0.05 -9.61
C MET A 110 -4.68 0.09 -10.75
N ASN A 111 -5.43 -1.01 -10.96
CA ASN A 111 -6.49 -1.07 -11.97
C ASN A 111 -7.61 -0.07 -11.67
N ALA A 112 -8.01 0.04 -10.40
CA ALA A 112 -9.02 0.97 -9.94
C ALA A 112 -8.61 2.45 -10.09
N ALA A 113 -7.31 2.74 -10.06
CA ALA A 113 -6.77 4.07 -10.32
C ALA A 113 -6.77 4.47 -11.81
N GLY A 114 -7.29 3.61 -12.71
CA GLY A 114 -7.26 3.84 -14.16
C GLY A 114 -5.85 3.82 -14.75
N THR A 115 -4.85 3.44 -13.95
CA THR A 115 -3.44 3.30 -14.34
C THR A 115 -3.15 1.83 -14.51
N ALA A 116 -3.81 1.18 -15.46
CA ALA A 116 -3.36 -0.12 -15.94
C ALA A 116 -2.09 0.14 -16.77
N PRO A 117 -0.87 -0.18 -16.31
CA PRO A 117 0.24 -0.20 -17.24
C PRO A 117 -0.09 -1.25 -18.31
N ALA A 118 0.06 -0.89 -19.59
CA ALA A 118 -0.01 -1.83 -20.70
C ALA A 118 1.03 -2.97 -20.59
N GLN A 119 1.95 -2.86 -19.63
CA GLN A 119 2.83 -3.93 -19.18
C GLN A 119 2.79 -3.99 -17.64
N MET A 120 1.96 -4.88 -17.11
CA MET A 120 2.24 -5.50 -15.82
C MET A 120 3.71 -5.94 -15.81
N PRO A 121 4.50 -5.69 -14.75
CA PRO A 121 5.60 -6.59 -14.46
C PRO A 121 4.96 -7.96 -14.21
N ASP A 122 5.33 -8.96 -15.02
CA ASP A 122 4.77 -10.32 -14.93
C ASP A 122 5.36 -11.03 -13.70
N TYR A 123 4.88 -10.66 -12.52
CA TYR A 123 5.30 -11.26 -11.24
C TYR A 123 4.98 -12.77 -11.16
N LEU A 124 4.13 -13.27 -12.06
CA LEU A 124 3.80 -14.69 -12.24
C LEU A 124 4.90 -15.47 -13.00
N SER A 125 5.74 -14.80 -13.78
CA SER A 125 6.86 -15.39 -14.52
C SER A 125 8.18 -15.35 -13.76
N ILE A 126 8.21 -14.80 -12.54
CA ILE A 126 9.43 -14.76 -11.72
C ILE A 126 9.60 -16.14 -11.05
N PRO A 127 10.72 -16.84 -11.27
CA PRO A 127 10.95 -18.15 -10.66
C PRO A 127 10.93 -18.06 -9.14
N ASN A 128 10.01 -18.82 -8.56
CA ASN A 128 9.75 -18.92 -7.13
C ASN A 128 10.98 -19.46 -6.38
N LYS A 129 11.56 -18.68 -5.47
CA LYS A 129 12.40 -19.20 -4.39
C LYS A 129 11.65 -18.92 -3.09
N GLY A 130 11.02 -19.95 -2.54
CA GLY A 130 10.20 -19.84 -1.35
C GLY A 130 11.01 -19.30 -0.16
N ALA A 131 10.44 -18.33 0.56
CA ALA A 131 10.94 -17.93 1.85
C ALA A 131 10.58 -18.99 2.89
N ALA A 132 11.60 -19.48 3.61
CA ALA A 132 11.45 -20.43 4.71
C ALA A 132 10.59 -19.82 5.85
N PRO A 133 9.89 -20.64 6.65
CA PRO A 133 8.96 -20.21 7.69
C PRO A 133 9.58 -19.42 8.87
N GLU A 134 10.85 -19.05 8.80
CA GLU A 134 11.59 -18.34 9.85
C GLU A 134 11.86 -16.86 9.55
N VAL A 135 11.28 -16.29 8.48
CA VAL A 135 11.43 -14.85 8.20
C VAL A 135 10.58 -14.03 9.20
N VAL A 136 11.25 -13.55 10.24
CA VAL A 136 10.71 -12.61 11.22
C VAL A 136 10.50 -11.26 10.54
N PHE A 137 9.25 -10.79 10.50
CA PHE A 137 8.90 -9.41 10.11
C PHE A 137 9.46 -8.43 11.15
N PRO A 138 10.48 -7.62 10.85
CA PRO A 138 10.95 -6.66 11.83
C PRO A 138 9.96 -5.48 11.88
N MET A 139 9.25 -5.32 13.00
CA MET A 139 8.50 -4.11 13.38
C MET A 139 9.42 -2.88 13.60
N THR A 140 10.73 -3.02 13.41
CA THR A 140 11.77 -2.09 13.90
C THR A 140 11.90 -0.77 13.12
N PHE A 141 10.96 -0.41 12.23
CA PHE A 141 11.00 0.90 11.56
C PHE A 141 10.11 1.97 12.20
N ILE A 142 9.39 1.66 13.29
CA ILE A 142 8.80 2.68 14.17
C ILE A 142 9.82 3.02 15.28
N GLU A 143 11.01 3.47 14.92
CA GLU A 143 11.92 4.06 15.91
C GLU A 143 11.67 5.57 16.04
N ARG A 144 11.12 5.92 17.21
CA ARG A 144 11.00 7.26 17.77
C ARG A 144 12.29 8.06 17.56
N LYS A 145 12.21 9.19 16.85
CA LYS A 145 13.23 10.24 17.00
C LYS A 145 13.23 10.72 18.44
N LYS A 146 14.41 10.71 19.06
CA LYS A 146 14.72 11.54 20.23
C LYS A 146 15.57 12.71 19.78
#